data_AF-A0A7W9XI47-F1
#
_entry.id   AF-A0A7W9XI47-F1
#
_cell.length_a   1.000
_cell.length_b   1.000
_cell.length_c   1.000
_cell.angle_alpha   90.00
_cell.angle_beta   90.00
_cell.angle_gamma   90.00
#
_symmetry.space_group_name_H-M   'P 1'
#
loop_
_entity.id
_entity.type
_entity.pdbx_description
1 polymer ?
#
loop_
_entity_poly.entity_id
_entity_poly.type
_entity_poly.pdbx_seq_one_letter_code
_entity_poly.pdbx_strand_id
1 'polypeptide(L)'
;MKTIQTLKFYWLRYDVSVIEEMIANSPSIDNFVFSYYFPTTTDTDTPLQLIANAHMSEPVAHYGSDYDILSVYKNNALELSGPVILSNNIIALADIQFLINTPDNNNLKPDYLVFVPDVTDTYHVYYNIQRYRKQDDGDVIVSLPNNGGGDYNTNPSPPATMTK
;
A
#
# COMPACT_ATOMS: atom_id res chain seq x y z
N MET A 1 18.38 28.98 12.01
CA MET A 1 17.81 27.64 12.32
C MET A 1 17.32 27.04 11.01
N LYS A 2 17.68 25.80 10.67
CA LYS A 2 17.04 25.09 9.56
C LYS A 2 15.66 24.66 10.05
N THR A 3 14.60 25.10 9.37
CA THR A 3 13.25 24.58 9.60
C THR A 3 13.26 23.09 9.30
N ILE A 4 12.91 22.27 10.28
CA ILE A 4 12.74 20.83 10.08
C ILE A 4 11.38 20.66 9.40
N GLN A 5 11.38 20.08 8.20
CA GLN A 5 10.13 19.76 7.52
C GLN A 5 9.47 18.58 8.26
N THR A 6 8.21 18.75 8.64
CA THR A 6 7.37 17.67 9.16
C THR A 6 6.45 17.22 8.04
N LEU A 7 6.45 15.92 7.74
CA LEU A 7 5.58 15.30 6.76
C LEU A 7 4.59 14.37 7.46
N LYS A 8 3.38 14.30 6.92
CA LYS A 8 2.30 13.46 7.43
C LYS A 8 1.95 12.41 6.38
N PHE A 9 2.20 11.15 6.71
CA PHE A 9 1.88 9.99 5.88
C PHE A 9 0.60 9.37 6.39
N TYR A 10 -0.47 9.48 5.62
CA TYR A 10 -1.75 8.93 6.02
C TYR A 10 -1.78 7.41 5.83
N TRP A 11 -2.63 6.75 6.62
CA TRP A 11 -3.00 5.37 6.36
C TRP A 11 -3.89 5.36 5.12
N LEU A 12 -3.64 4.41 4.21
CA LEU A 12 -4.29 4.40 2.91
C LEU A 12 -5.05 3.10 2.69
N ARG A 13 -6.27 3.18 2.17
CA ARG A 13 -7.16 2.05 1.90
C ARG A 13 -7.17 1.74 0.41
N TYR A 14 -7.03 0.45 0.10
CA TYR A 14 -7.16 -0.09 -1.25
C TYR A 14 -8.22 -1.20 -1.28
N ASP A 15 -9.30 -0.98 -2.03
CA ASP A 15 -10.45 -1.89 -2.05
C ASP A 15 -10.16 -3.17 -2.84
N VAL A 16 -10.55 -4.33 -2.31
CA VAL A 16 -10.32 -5.63 -2.97
C VAL A 16 -10.96 -5.67 -4.35
N SER A 17 -12.16 -5.10 -4.50
CA SER A 17 -12.83 -5.04 -5.81
C SER A 17 -12.01 -4.28 -6.86
N VAL A 18 -11.32 -3.22 -6.45
CA VAL A 18 -10.48 -2.41 -7.36
C VAL A 18 -9.16 -3.13 -7.67
N ILE A 19 -8.58 -3.82 -6.67
CA ILE A 19 -7.43 -4.71 -6.88
C ILE A 19 -7.77 -5.79 -7.91
N GLU A 20 -8.91 -6.46 -7.75
CA GLU A 20 -9.37 -7.52 -8.66
C GLU A 20 -9.60 -6.98 -10.08
N GLU A 21 -10.21 -5.79 -10.21
CA GLU A 21 -10.38 -5.12 -11.50
C GLU A 21 -9.03 -4.80 -12.16
N MET A 22 -8.06 -4.27 -11.41
CA MET A 22 -6.72 -3.99 -11.93
C MET A 22 -6.01 -5.26 -12.42
N ILE A 23 -6.13 -6.38 -11.68
CA ILE A 23 -5.59 -7.68 -12.10
C ILE A 23 -6.26 -8.16 -13.38
N ALA A 24 -7.59 -8.05 -13.46
CA ALA A 24 -8.35 -8.49 -14.63
C ALA A 24 -8.00 -7.68 -15.89
N ASN A 25 -7.76 -6.37 -15.73
CA ASN A 25 -7.45 -5.45 -16.83
C ASN A 25 -5.97 -5.40 -17.19
N SER A 26 -5.08 -6.02 -16.40
CA SER A 26 -3.63 -6.03 -16.61
C SER A 26 -3.10 -7.45 -16.84
N PRO A 27 -3.32 -8.06 -18.02
CA PRO A 27 -2.75 -9.36 -18.34
C PRO A 27 -1.23 -9.36 -18.16
N SER A 28 -0.71 -10.42 -17.54
CA SER A 28 0.73 -10.57 -17.25
C SER A 28 1.30 -9.59 -16.21
N ILE A 29 0.46 -8.94 -15.41
CA ILE A 29 0.91 -8.24 -14.20
C ILE A 29 1.79 -9.17 -13.34
N ASP A 30 2.91 -8.64 -12.87
CA ASP A 30 3.80 -9.35 -11.94
C ASP A 30 3.97 -8.61 -10.61
N ASN A 31 3.79 -7.30 -10.61
CA ASN A 31 3.92 -6.45 -9.43
C ASN A 31 2.87 -5.33 -9.43
N PHE A 32 2.49 -4.91 -8.23
CA PHE A 32 1.89 -3.60 -8.01
C PHE A 32 2.99 -2.62 -7.62
N VAL A 33 3.00 -1.45 -8.25
CA VAL A 33 3.91 -0.35 -7.95
C VAL A 33 3.13 0.83 -7.42
N PHE A 34 3.40 1.16 -6.16
CA PHE A 34 2.82 2.29 -5.46
C PHE A 34 3.75 3.49 -5.53
N SER A 35 3.32 4.53 -6.23
CA SER A 35 4.06 5.79 -6.35
C SER A 35 3.39 6.89 -5.53
N TYR A 36 4.18 7.81 -4.97
CA TYR A 36 3.65 8.94 -4.23
C TYR A 36 2.90 9.91 -5.14
N TYR A 37 1.72 10.31 -4.71
CA TYR A 37 0.84 11.21 -5.43
C TYR A 37 0.43 12.38 -4.55
N PHE A 38 0.64 13.59 -5.08
CA PHE A 38 0.17 14.84 -4.49
C PHE A 38 -1.05 15.29 -5.29
N PRO A 39 -2.28 15.12 -4.77
CA PRO A 39 -3.49 15.40 -5.55
C PRO A 39 -3.61 16.88 -5.93
N THR A 40 -3.04 17.74 -5.11
CA THR A 40 -2.87 19.16 -5.38
C THR A 40 -1.59 19.62 -4.69
N THR A 41 -0.85 20.47 -5.38
CA THR A 41 0.41 21.03 -4.89
C THR A 41 0.22 22.38 -4.19
N THR A 42 -1.00 22.93 -4.22
CA THR A 42 -1.33 24.24 -3.66
C THR A 42 -2.24 24.17 -2.43
N ASP A 43 -2.81 23.00 -2.14
CA ASP A 43 -3.66 22.79 -0.97
C ASP A 43 -2.92 21.92 0.05
N THR A 44 -2.56 22.55 1.17
CA THR A 44 -1.85 21.90 2.29
C THR A 44 -2.74 20.96 3.08
N ASP A 45 -4.05 21.01 2.89
CA ASP A 45 -5.02 20.12 3.55
C ASP A 45 -5.22 18.83 2.76
N THR A 46 -4.74 18.76 1.52
CA THR A 46 -4.86 17.55 0.72
C THR A 46 -3.70 16.59 1.00
N PRO A 47 -4.00 15.37 1.49
CA PRO A 47 -2.99 14.46 1.99
C PRO A 47 -2.14 13.86 0.86
N LEU A 48 -0.87 13.58 1.16
CA LEU A 48 -0.03 12.71 0.34
C LEU A 48 -0.68 11.31 0.27
N GLN A 49 -0.90 10.83 -0.95
CA GLN A 49 -1.51 9.53 -1.23
C GLN A 49 -0.56 8.64 -2.05
N LEU A 50 -0.99 7.41 -2.31
CA LEU A 50 -0.33 6.50 -3.24
C LEU A 50 -1.21 6.28 -4.46
N ILE A 51 -0.59 6.21 -5.63
CA ILE A 51 -1.19 5.62 -6.83
C ILE A 51 -0.70 4.18 -6.99
N ALA A 52 -1.62 3.24 -7.20
CA ALA A 52 -1.32 1.88 -7.59
C ALA A 52 -1.23 1.78 -9.12
N ASN A 53 -0.15 1.17 -9.62
CA ASN A 53 0.02 0.84 -11.02
C ASN A 53 0.32 -0.65 -11.16
N ALA A 54 -0.28 -1.29 -12.16
CA ALA A 54 0.13 -2.63 -12.58
C ALA A 54 1.46 -2.54 -13.34
N HIS A 55 2.43 -3.39 -12.99
CA HIS A 55 3.69 -3.53 -13.70
C HIS A 55 3.77 -4.90 -14.37
N MET A 56 4.31 -4.93 -15.59
CA MET A 56 4.57 -6.13 -16.38
C MET A 56 6.01 -6.12 -16.88
N SER A 57 6.79 -7.18 -16.61
CA SER A 57 8.20 -7.29 -17.04
C SER A 57 8.35 -7.78 -18.48
N GLU A 58 7.36 -8.49 -19.01
CA GLU A 58 7.42 -9.16 -20.32
C GLU A 58 6.38 -8.58 -21.29
N PRO A 59 6.69 -8.47 -22.60
CA PRO A 59 7.99 -8.75 -23.25
C PRO A 59 9.03 -7.62 -23.03
N VAL A 60 8.61 -6.48 -22.50
CA VAL A 60 9.45 -5.36 -22.09
C VAL A 60 8.79 -4.74 -20.86
N ALA A 61 9.57 -4.30 -19.88
CA ALA A 61 9.04 -3.65 -18.68
C ALA A 61 8.16 -2.44 -19.01
N HIS A 62 6.91 -2.46 -18.56
CA HIS A 62 5.96 -1.36 -18.72
C HIS A 62 4.91 -1.35 -17.60
N TYR A 63 4.19 -0.23 -17.50
CA TYR A 63 3.00 -0.13 -16.64
C TYR A 63 1.73 -0.36 -17.46
N GLY A 64 0.68 -0.86 -16.80
CA GLY A 64 -0.67 -0.86 -17.34
C GLY A 64 -1.16 0.56 -17.67
N SER A 65 -2.19 0.65 -18.52
CA SER A 65 -2.82 1.94 -18.86
C SER A 65 -3.59 2.55 -17.69
N ASP A 66 -4.03 1.71 -16.76
CA ASP A 66 -4.91 2.07 -15.67
C ASP A 66 -4.11 2.19 -14.37
N TYR A 67 -4.53 3.14 -13.54
CA TYR A 67 -4.01 3.34 -12.19
C TYR A 67 -5.17 3.62 -11.25
N ASP A 68 -4.97 3.38 -9.95
CA ASP A 68 -5.93 3.72 -8.91
C ASP A 68 -5.28 4.59 -7.84
N ILE A 69 -6.06 5.47 -7.19
CA ILE A 69 -5.59 6.31 -6.08
C ILE A 69 -6.12 5.73 -4.77
N LEU A 70 -5.21 5.33 -3.89
CA LEU A 70 -5.60 4.80 -2.59
C LEU A 70 -6.22 5.90 -1.72
N SER A 71 -7.37 5.61 -1.13
CA SER A 71 -8.14 6.56 -0.32
C SER A 71 -7.61 6.68 1.11
N VAL A 72 -7.86 7.80 1.80
CA VAL A 72 -7.43 7.95 3.21
C VAL A 72 -8.28 7.09 4.14
N TYR A 73 -7.61 6.35 5.03
CA TYR A 73 -8.26 5.52 6.05
C TYR A 73 -8.35 6.26 7.40
N LYS A 74 -9.58 6.60 7.82
CA LYS A 74 -9.93 7.15 9.15
C LYS A 74 -9.11 8.37 9.61
N ASN A 75 -8.50 9.11 8.69
CA ASN A 75 -7.62 10.25 9.00
C ASN A 75 -6.42 9.90 9.90
N ASN A 76 -6.06 8.62 10.00
CA ASN A 76 -4.88 8.16 10.74
C ASN A 76 -3.61 8.51 9.96
N ALA A 77 -2.54 8.89 10.65
CA ALA A 77 -1.27 9.19 10.00
C ALA A 77 -0.06 9.01 10.90
N LEU A 78 1.08 8.77 10.26
CA LEU A 78 2.42 8.84 10.83
C LEU A 78 3.00 10.24 10.55
N GLU A 79 3.34 10.97 11.60
CA GLU A 79 4.04 12.26 11.49
C GLU A 79 5.55 12.06 11.66
N LEU A 80 6.32 12.52 10.68
CA LEU A 80 7.77 12.37 10.65
C LEU A 80 8.45 13.73 10.51
N SER A 81 9.41 14.00 11.38
CA SER A 81 10.28 15.16 11.31
C SER A 81 11.70 14.73 11.00
N GLY A 82 12.29 15.24 9.93
CA GLY A 82 13.65 14.90 9.52
C GLY A 82 13.74 14.39 8.08
N PRO A 83 14.90 13.85 7.67
CA PRO A 83 15.06 13.31 6.33
C PRO A 83 14.22 12.03 6.17
N VAL A 84 13.51 11.95 5.06
CA VAL A 84 12.81 10.74 4.61
C VAL A 84 13.05 10.54 3.12
N ILE A 85 13.13 9.29 2.69
CA ILE A 85 13.32 8.89 1.30
C ILE A 85 12.00 8.33 0.79
N LEU A 86 11.48 9.00 -0.24
CA LEU A 86 10.25 8.63 -0.93
C LEU A 86 10.60 7.86 -2.19
N SER A 87 10.56 6.52 -2.07
CA SER A 87 10.76 5.60 -3.18
C SER A 87 9.45 4.93 -3.57
N ASN A 88 9.36 4.49 -4.82
CA ASN A 88 8.26 3.61 -5.24
C ASN A 88 8.26 2.36 -4.37
N ASN A 89 7.08 2.00 -3.90
CA ASN A 89 6.83 0.85 -3.06
C ASN A 89 6.27 -0.29 -3.90
N ILE A 90 6.83 -1.49 -3.80
CA ILE A 90 6.52 -2.62 -4.66
C ILE A 90 5.94 -3.75 -3.81
N ILE A 91 4.97 -4.46 -4.36
CA ILE A 91 4.52 -5.76 -3.85
C ILE A 91 4.29 -6.71 -5.03
N ALA A 92 4.69 -7.97 -4.87
CA ALA A 92 4.47 -8.97 -5.90
C ALA A 92 2.97 -9.29 -6.04
N LEU A 93 2.55 -9.61 -7.26
CA LEU A 93 1.18 -10.07 -7.54
C LEU A 93 0.80 -11.24 -6.62
N ALA A 94 1.71 -12.19 -6.42
CA ALA A 94 1.46 -13.37 -5.61
C ALA A 94 1.11 -13.02 -4.15
N ASP A 95 1.79 -12.03 -3.58
CA ASP A 95 1.54 -11.58 -2.21
C ASP A 95 0.21 -10.83 -2.10
N ILE A 96 -0.12 -9.96 -3.07
CA ILE A 96 -1.44 -9.32 -3.13
C ILE A 96 -2.54 -10.37 -3.28
N GLN A 97 -2.39 -11.33 -4.19
CA GLN A 97 -3.35 -12.40 -4.39
C GLN A 97 -3.52 -13.23 -3.12
N PHE A 98 -2.43 -13.53 -2.40
CA PHE A 98 -2.49 -14.22 -1.11
C PHE A 98 -3.27 -13.40 -0.07
N LEU A 99 -2.98 -12.10 0.07
CA LEU A 99 -3.62 -11.20 1.03
C LEU A 99 -5.14 -11.10 0.81
N ILE A 100 -5.59 -10.99 -0.43
CA ILE A 100 -7.02 -10.79 -0.75
C ILE A 100 -7.80 -12.13 -0.79
N ASN A 101 -7.14 -13.24 -1.15
CA ASN A 101 -7.85 -14.52 -1.35
C ASN A 101 -7.82 -15.47 -0.16
N THR A 102 -6.85 -15.36 0.75
CA THR A 102 -6.73 -16.28 1.88
C THR A 102 -7.76 -15.96 2.97
N PRO A 103 -8.71 -16.83 3.32
CA PRO A 103 -9.64 -16.51 4.41
C PRO A 103 -8.96 -16.59 5.79
N ASP A 104 -9.56 -15.97 6.82
CA ASP A 104 -9.17 -16.15 8.23
C ASP A 104 -9.65 -17.50 8.80
N ASN A 105 -9.41 -17.72 10.11
CA ASN A 105 -9.85 -18.93 10.82
C ASN A 105 -11.39 -19.11 10.86
N ASN A 106 -12.16 -18.06 10.57
CA ASN A 106 -13.62 -18.07 10.51
C ASN A 106 -14.14 -18.13 9.06
N ASN A 107 -13.26 -18.41 8.10
CA ASN A 107 -13.55 -18.46 6.68
C ASN A 107 -13.98 -17.11 6.07
N LEU A 108 -13.53 -16.00 6.65
CA LEU A 108 -13.83 -14.64 6.18
C LEU A 108 -12.66 -14.07 5.36
N LYS A 109 -12.98 -13.39 4.26
CA LYS A 109 -12.02 -12.64 3.43
C LYS A 109 -12.11 -11.13 3.73
N PRO A 110 -11.04 -10.36 3.47
CA PRO A 110 -11.08 -8.91 3.58
C PRO A 110 -11.88 -8.29 2.44
N ASP A 111 -12.49 -7.14 2.71
CA ASP A 111 -13.10 -6.27 1.70
C ASP A 111 -12.10 -5.25 1.16
N TYR A 112 -11.05 -4.93 1.93
CA TYR A 112 -10.00 -3.98 1.55
C TYR A 112 -8.71 -4.20 2.35
N LEU A 113 -7.62 -3.66 1.81
CA LEU A 113 -6.31 -3.59 2.45
C LEU A 113 -6.07 -2.18 2.99
N VAL A 114 -5.35 -2.07 4.11
CA VAL A 114 -4.91 -0.80 4.69
C VAL A 114 -3.40 -0.78 4.75
N PHE A 115 -2.81 0.21 4.08
CA PHE A 115 -1.40 0.51 4.01
C PHE A 115 -1.06 1.46 5.16
N VAL A 116 -0.37 0.93 6.15
CA VAL A 116 0.06 1.64 7.36
C VAL A 116 1.52 2.08 7.16
N PRO A 117 1.79 3.40 7.03
CA PRO A 117 3.13 3.89 6.77
C PRO A 117 4.04 3.64 7.95
N ASP A 118 5.30 3.33 7.64
CA ASP A 118 6.41 3.25 8.58
C ASP A 118 7.73 3.59 7.86
N VAL A 119 8.82 3.71 8.60
CA VAL A 119 10.13 4.08 8.08
C VAL A 119 11.19 3.07 8.49
N THR A 120 11.95 2.62 7.49
CA THR A 120 13.12 1.77 7.71
C THR A 120 14.24 2.53 8.44
N ASP A 121 15.18 1.80 9.02
CA ASP A 121 16.38 2.41 9.63
C ASP A 121 17.25 3.20 8.63
N THR A 122 17.03 3.02 7.32
CA THR A 122 17.69 3.78 6.23
C THR A 122 16.84 4.93 5.69
N TYR A 123 15.80 5.34 6.43
CA TYR A 123 14.91 6.47 6.12
C TYR A 123 13.97 6.27 4.92
N HIS A 124 13.89 5.08 4.33
CA HIS A 124 12.91 4.78 3.29
C HIS A 124 11.53 4.56 3.92
N VAL A 125 10.53 5.26 3.39
CA VAL A 125 9.13 5.05 3.76
C VAL A 125 8.59 3.79 3.07
N TYR A 126 8.01 2.90 3.86
CA TYR A 126 7.34 1.68 3.43
C TYR A 126 5.98 1.56 4.11
N TYR A 127 5.19 0.54 3.76
CA TYR A 127 3.86 0.35 4.30
C TYR A 127 3.66 -1.09 4.76
N ASN A 128 3.28 -1.25 6.02
CA ASN A 128 2.74 -2.51 6.55
C ASN A 128 1.30 -2.68 6.04
N ILE A 129 0.94 -3.87 5.60
CA ILE A 129 -0.36 -4.14 4.99
C ILE A 129 -1.24 -4.91 5.96
N GLN A 130 -2.34 -4.26 6.34
CA GLN A 130 -3.39 -4.85 7.17
C GLN A 130 -4.62 -5.17 6.33
N ARG A 131 -5.38 -6.17 6.77
CA ARG A 131 -6.52 -6.72 6.04
C ARG A 131 -7.78 -6.42 6.84
N TYR A 132 -8.78 -5.83 6.20
CA TYR A 132 -10.01 -5.41 6.89
C TYR A 132 -11.26 -5.84 6.14
N ARG A 133 -12.33 -6.01 6.90
CA ARG A 133 -13.68 -6.21 6.43
C ARG A 133 -14.59 -5.14 7.02
N LYS A 134 -15.57 -4.67 6.25
CA LYS A 134 -16.66 -3.83 6.76
C LYS A 134 -17.66 -4.68 7.50
N GLN A 135 -18.04 -4.26 8.70
CA GLN A 135 -19.20 -4.77 9.41
C GLN A 135 -20.08 -3.59 9.82
N ASP A 136 -21.34 -3.88 10.18
CA ASP A 136 -22.33 -2.86 10.53
C ASP A 136 -21.86 -1.97 11.70
N ASP A 137 -21.13 -2.56 12.66
CA ASP A 137 -20.60 -1.88 13.85
C ASP A 137 -19.17 -1.30 13.65
N GLY A 138 -18.63 -1.36 12.43
CA GLY A 138 -17.33 -0.82 12.07
C GLY A 138 -16.40 -1.82 11.38
N ASP A 139 -15.19 -1.36 11.11
CA ASP A 139 -14.20 -2.16 10.40
C ASP A 139 -13.52 -3.16 11.34
N VAL A 140 -13.39 -4.41 10.89
CA VAL A 140 -12.78 -5.50 11.66
C VAL A 140 -11.55 -6.03 10.92
N ILE A 141 -10.46 -6.26 11.66
CA ILE A 141 -9.24 -6.85 11.13
C ILE A 141 -9.47 -8.32 10.79
N VAL A 142 -9.08 -8.73 9.58
CA VAL A 142 -9.13 -10.11 9.08
C VAL A 142 -7.73 -10.72 9.15
N SER A 143 -7.44 -11.43 10.23
CA SER A 143 -6.11 -12.02 10.45
C SER A 143 -5.86 -13.20 9.51
N LEU A 144 -4.59 -13.40 9.10
CA LEU A 144 -4.22 -14.63 8.39
C LEU A 144 -4.26 -15.84 9.36
N PRO A 145 -4.62 -17.03 8.88
CA PRO A 145 -4.71 -18.22 9.72
C PRO A 145 -3.32 -18.66 10.24
N ASN A 146 -3.27 -19.11 11.50
CA ASN A 146 -2.11 -19.74 12.17
C ASN A 146 -0.74 -19.02 12.11
N ASN A 147 -0.66 -17.70 12.37
CA ASN A 147 0.62 -16.93 12.28
C ASN A 147 1.41 -17.21 10.97
N GLY A 148 0.71 -17.64 9.91
CA GLY A 148 1.28 -18.32 8.74
C GLY A 148 1.84 -17.40 7.66
N GLY A 149 2.05 -16.13 7.95
CA GLY A 149 2.68 -15.18 7.04
C GLY A 149 3.22 -14.04 7.87
N GLY A 150 4.47 -13.64 7.60
CA GLY A 150 5.08 -12.48 8.25
C GLY A 150 4.28 -11.21 7.98
N ASP A 151 4.74 -10.11 8.56
CA ASP A 151 4.21 -8.80 8.21
C ASP A 151 4.38 -8.59 6.69
N TYR A 152 3.25 -8.41 5.99
CA TYR A 152 3.26 -8.15 4.56
C TYR A 152 3.52 -6.68 4.36
N ASN A 153 4.68 -6.38 3.82
CA ASN A 153 5.18 -5.01 3.70
C ASN A 153 5.40 -4.68 2.23
N THR A 154 5.18 -3.43 1.87
CA THR A 154 5.71 -2.93 0.61
C THR A 154 7.22 -2.80 0.68
N ASN A 155 7.86 -2.94 -0.47
CA ASN A 155 9.30 -2.88 -0.64
C ASN A 155 9.67 -1.60 -1.39
N PRO A 156 10.29 -0.58 -0.77
CA PRO A 156 10.78 0.59 -1.51
C PRO A 156 11.77 0.17 -2.63
N SER A 157 12.08 1.02 -3.61
CA SER A 157 12.93 0.64 -4.78
C SER A 157 13.83 1.80 -5.28
N PRO A 158 15.03 1.54 -5.88
CA PRO A 158 15.66 0.23 -6.17
C PRO A 158 17.03 0.02 -5.49
N PRO A 159 17.32 -1.15 -4.90
CA PRO A 159 16.43 -2.13 -4.27
C PRO A 159 16.02 -1.61 -2.88
N ALA A 160 14.86 -1.93 -2.33
CA ALA A 160 14.69 -1.79 -0.89
C ALA A 160 13.96 -2.97 -0.27
N THR A 161 14.73 -4.06 -0.19
CA THR A 161 14.54 -5.33 0.54
C THR A 161 14.46 -5.16 2.06
N MET A 162 13.62 -4.24 2.52
CA MET A 162 13.01 -4.09 3.85
C MET A 162 13.80 -4.55 5.10
N THR A 163 14.11 -3.63 6.02
CA THR A 163 14.38 -3.95 7.45
C THR A 163 14.00 -2.80 8.39
N LYS A 164 12.90 -3.00 9.11
CA LYS A 164 12.82 -3.11 10.57
C LYS A 164 11.52 -3.83 10.91
#